data_AF-A0A9D6ENG7-F1
#
_entry.id   AF-A0A9D6ENG7-F1
#
_cell.length_a   1.000
_cell.length_b   1.000
_cell.length_c   1.000
_cell.angle_alpha   90.00
_cell.angle_beta   90.00
_cell.angle_gamma   90.00
#
_symmetry.space_group_name_H-M   'P 1'
#
loop_
_entity.id
_entity.type
_entity.pdbx_description
1 polymer ?
#
loop_
_entity_poly.entity_id
_entity_poly.type
_entity_poly.pdbx_seq_one_letter_code
_entity_poly.pdbx_strand_id
1 'polypeptide(L)'
;MRLADNPRPIVAAVRRFVEKEVRPVASSLEHADRYPHELVARMKELGLFGALIPREYGGLGLDSTTYAMVIEELCRGWMSLAGVINSHTIAALIVLNHGTDEQRRRFLPSFSRGEARGGLCLTEPHAGSDVQAIRTVARRQGDTYLITGTKMFVTNGREGNTFALLARTDTAANPPHKGMSCFIVEKGHPGLQVVKSIGKLGYKGVDTAELVFEEFPVPAANLVGGVEGRGFKHVMSGLETGRINIAARAVGVAQAAFDAAIHHVRARRARAIPPILADIATRLGASRLLTSWAAGMKDRGERCDLEAGMAKLYASEAAQEIAVAAVRILGEAGALTSLDVERHYRDTPLMLIGEGTNEIQRLVIARNLLERYGEQPGALTSLEGLPDERKQMILAARQFVEKQVVPVARESERARRYPAEIVETLGDLGILGAIVPPEHGGLGLDFTTYAMILEELARGWTTLAAIVSDHLTVAHLTARSGTAEQRKRLLPAMARGDLMGCAALAGTVTARRAGRDWVLSGTIPAVDNASHGALFAILARTDRERSACFLVERNAKGLTLSAPLDTLGARGLHTCEVHLKGVRVPGPALAADGAVLALARLGIAA
;
A
#
# COMPACT_ATOMS: atom_id res chain seq x y z
N MET A 1 5.23 -3.85 -8.49
CA MET A 1 3.88 -4.40 -8.22
C MET A 1 2.98 -4.13 -9.43
N ARG A 2 2.91 -5.03 -10.41
CA ARG A 2 1.88 -4.94 -11.46
C ARG A 2 0.60 -5.51 -10.86
N LEU A 3 -0.40 -4.66 -10.62
CA LEU A 3 -1.78 -5.13 -10.54
C LEU A 3 -2.01 -5.88 -11.85
N ALA A 4 -2.13 -7.21 -11.80
CA ALA A 4 -2.01 -8.08 -12.97
C ALA A 4 -2.70 -7.47 -14.20
N ASP A 5 -1.97 -7.37 -15.31
CA ASP A 5 -2.40 -6.74 -16.58
C ASP A 5 -3.64 -7.42 -17.21
N ASN A 6 -4.26 -8.39 -16.53
CA ASN A 6 -5.48 -9.06 -16.91
C ASN A 6 -6.60 -8.78 -15.88
N PRO A 7 -7.72 -8.14 -16.27
CA PRO A 7 -8.81 -7.86 -15.35
C PRO A 7 -9.40 -9.17 -14.80
N ARG A 8 -9.27 -9.38 -13.48
CA ARG A 8 -9.83 -10.54 -12.78
C ARG A 8 -11.35 -10.60 -13.04
N PRO A 9 -11.91 -11.69 -13.63
CA PRO A 9 -13.30 -11.72 -14.07
C PRO A 9 -14.32 -11.35 -12.99
N ILE A 10 -14.08 -11.79 -11.74
CA ILE A 10 -14.93 -11.47 -10.59
C ILE A 10 -14.91 -9.97 -10.24
N VAL A 11 -13.76 -9.31 -10.29
CA VAL A 11 -13.64 -7.86 -10.03
C VAL A 11 -14.41 -7.09 -11.11
N ALA A 12 -14.29 -7.51 -12.37
CA ALA A 12 -15.06 -6.90 -13.46
C ALA A 12 -16.58 -7.13 -13.30
N ALA A 13 -17.00 -8.29 -12.81
CA ALA A 13 -18.42 -8.58 -12.53
C ALA A 13 -18.95 -7.70 -11.39
N VAL A 14 -18.21 -7.57 -10.28
CA VAL A 14 -18.57 -6.71 -9.15
C VAL A 14 -18.61 -5.24 -9.57
N ARG A 15 -17.67 -4.77 -10.39
CA ARG A 15 -17.71 -3.40 -10.96
C ARG A 15 -18.99 -3.15 -11.75
N ARG A 16 -19.43 -4.11 -12.58
CA ARG A 16 -20.69 -3.99 -13.33
C ARG A 16 -21.90 -3.98 -12.41
N PHE A 17 -21.93 -4.84 -11.39
CA PHE A 17 -22.96 -4.84 -10.35
C PHE A 17 -23.03 -3.48 -9.64
N VAL A 18 -21.88 -2.93 -9.27
CA VAL A 18 -21.80 -1.62 -8.61
C VAL A 18 -22.36 -0.50 -9.49
N GLU A 19 -21.95 -0.42 -10.76
CA GLU A 19 -22.44 0.63 -11.66
C GLU A 19 -23.93 0.49 -12.00
N LYS A 20 -24.40 -0.72 -12.27
CA LYS A 20 -25.76 -0.93 -12.80
C LYS A 20 -26.82 -1.09 -11.73
N GLU A 21 -26.48 -1.64 -10.58
CA GLU A 21 -27.45 -2.07 -9.57
C GLU A 21 -27.27 -1.31 -8.25
N VAL A 22 -26.03 -1.01 -7.82
CA VAL A 22 -25.79 -0.36 -6.52
C VAL A 22 -25.94 1.16 -6.59
N ARG A 23 -25.15 1.84 -7.45
CA ARG A 23 -25.09 3.31 -7.49
C ARG A 23 -26.46 3.96 -7.72
N PRO A 24 -27.37 3.43 -8.57
CA PRO A 24 -28.67 4.04 -8.79
C PRO A 24 -29.57 4.12 -7.54
N VAL A 25 -29.39 3.22 -6.57
CA VAL A 25 -30.28 3.11 -5.39
C VAL A 25 -29.60 3.45 -4.07
N ALA A 26 -28.27 3.44 -4.02
CA ALA A 26 -27.49 3.53 -2.79
C ALA A 26 -27.86 4.74 -1.91
N SER A 27 -27.92 5.95 -2.47
CA SER A 27 -28.19 7.17 -1.68
C SER A 27 -29.61 7.15 -1.08
N SER A 28 -30.61 6.68 -1.85
CA SER A 28 -31.98 6.57 -1.35
C SER A 28 -32.13 5.56 -0.20
N LEU A 29 -31.49 4.39 -0.32
CA LEU A 29 -31.50 3.35 0.71
C LEU A 29 -30.73 3.80 1.95
N GLU A 30 -29.57 4.45 1.76
CA GLU A 30 -28.71 4.94 2.83
C GLU A 30 -29.40 6.05 3.63
N HIS A 31 -30.03 7.03 2.98
CA HIS A 31 -30.79 8.08 3.66
C HIS A 31 -31.96 7.52 4.45
N ALA A 32 -32.67 6.53 3.89
CA ALA A 32 -33.75 5.82 4.57
C ALA A 32 -33.29 4.82 5.65
N ASP A 33 -31.98 4.61 5.81
CA ASP A 33 -31.37 3.58 6.67
C ASP A 33 -31.97 2.17 6.45
N ARG A 34 -32.31 1.86 5.19
CA ARG A 34 -33.00 0.62 4.82
C ARG A 34 -32.00 -0.47 4.47
N TYR A 35 -32.23 -1.67 5.01
CA TYR A 35 -31.42 -2.83 4.65
C TYR A 35 -31.57 -3.19 3.16
N PRO A 36 -30.47 -3.36 2.42
CA PRO A 36 -30.53 -3.54 0.97
C PRO A 36 -30.73 -5.00 0.58
N HIS A 37 -31.89 -5.58 0.90
CA HIS A 37 -32.18 -7.01 0.68
C HIS A 37 -31.92 -7.49 -0.75
N GLU A 38 -32.33 -6.72 -1.76
CA GLU A 38 -32.14 -7.07 -3.18
C GLU A 38 -30.65 -7.10 -3.57
N LEU A 39 -29.87 -6.07 -3.18
CA LEU A 39 -28.44 -6.04 -3.42
C LEU A 39 -27.72 -7.18 -2.70
N VAL A 40 -28.16 -7.53 -1.49
CA VAL A 40 -27.61 -8.64 -0.73
C VAL A 40 -27.93 -9.99 -1.38
N ALA A 41 -29.13 -10.17 -1.91
CA ALA A 41 -29.47 -11.36 -2.69
C ALA A 41 -28.56 -11.47 -3.93
N ARG A 42 -28.35 -10.36 -4.63
CA ARG A 42 -27.41 -10.31 -5.76
C ARG A 42 -25.97 -10.63 -5.36
N MET A 43 -25.51 -10.15 -4.21
CA MET A 43 -24.19 -10.50 -3.67
C MET A 43 -24.06 -12.00 -3.35
N LYS A 44 -25.14 -12.67 -2.94
CA LYS A 44 -25.16 -14.14 -2.78
C LYS A 44 -25.03 -14.85 -4.12
N GLU A 45 -25.78 -14.42 -5.14
CA GLU A 45 -25.70 -14.98 -6.50
C GLU A 45 -24.32 -14.82 -7.14
N LEU A 46 -23.62 -13.72 -6.82
CA LEU A 46 -22.24 -13.48 -7.23
C LEU A 46 -21.21 -14.33 -6.44
N GLY A 47 -21.63 -15.07 -5.41
CA GLY A 47 -20.79 -15.93 -4.57
C GLY A 47 -19.96 -15.18 -3.54
N LEU A 48 -20.27 -13.91 -3.24
CA LEU A 48 -19.38 -13.06 -2.41
C LEU A 48 -19.31 -13.49 -0.94
N PHE A 49 -20.32 -14.18 -0.42
CA PHE A 49 -20.29 -14.78 0.93
C PHE A 49 -19.31 -15.95 1.03
N GLY A 50 -18.99 -16.59 -0.08
CA GLY A 50 -17.99 -17.65 -0.19
C GLY A 50 -16.65 -17.18 -0.75
N ALA A 51 -16.37 -15.87 -0.78
CA ALA A 51 -15.22 -15.30 -1.48
C ALA A 51 -13.88 -15.99 -1.13
N LEU A 52 -13.55 -16.09 0.16
CA LEU A 52 -12.32 -16.72 0.66
C LEU A 52 -12.50 -18.19 1.06
N ILE A 53 -13.71 -18.75 0.92
CA ILE A 53 -13.96 -20.15 1.25
C ILE A 53 -13.46 -21.03 0.10
N PRO A 54 -12.70 -22.11 0.36
CA PRO A 54 -12.24 -23.01 -0.69
C PRO A 54 -13.38 -23.63 -1.52
N ARG A 55 -13.06 -23.97 -2.77
CA ARG A 55 -14.02 -24.54 -3.73
C ARG A 55 -14.61 -25.87 -3.27
N GLU A 56 -13.86 -26.67 -2.52
CA GLU A 56 -14.34 -27.94 -1.94
C GLU A 56 -15.52 -27.75 -0.97
N TYR A 57 -15.67 -26.55 -0.38
CA TYR A 57 -16.82 -26.18 0.45
C TYR A 57 -17.81 -25.27 -0.30
N GLY A 58 -17.74 -25.23 -1.63
CA GLY A 58 -18.65 -24.45 -2.49
C GLY A 58 -18.36 -22.95 -2.55
N GLY A 59 -17.20 -22.48 -2.05
CA GLY A 59 -16.79 -21.09 -2.16
C GLY A 59 -16.08 -20.76 -3.48
N LEU A 60 -15.67 -19.50 -3.64
CA LEU A 60 -14.96 -19.02 -4.83
C LEU A 60 -13.45 -19.33 -4.78
N GLY A 61 -12.89 -19.53 -3.57
CA GLY A 61 -11.47 -19.75 -3.36
C GLY A 61 -10.59 -18.59 -3.84
N LEU A 62 -11.04 -17.36 -3.64
CA LEU A 62 -10.29 -16.17 -4.02
C LEU A 62 -9.07 -15.99 -3.11
N ASP A 63 -7.99 -15.46 -3.69
CA ASP A 63 -6.88 -14.92 -2.92
C ASP A 63 -7.29 -13.58 -2.24
N SER A 64 -6.57 -13.21 -1.19
CA SER A 64 -6.79 -11.99 -0.38
C SER A 64 -6.65 -10.74 -1.22
N THR A 65 -5.73 -10.73 -2.20
CA THR A 65 -5.58 -9.62 -3.15
C THR A 65 -6.85 -9.41 -3.97
N THR A 66 -7.46 -10.48 -4.50
CA THR A 66 -8.70 -10.41 -5.29
C THR A 66 -9.84 -9.96 -4.41
N TYR A 67 -9.91 -10.52 -3.20
CA TYR A 67 -10.91 -10.13 -2.23
C TYR A 67 -10.82 -8.64 -1.88
N ALA A 68 -9.61 -8.10 -1.63
CA ALA A 68 -9.41 -6.68 -1.40
C ALA A 68 -9.90 -5.83 -2.59
N MET A 69 -9.62 -6.23 -3.84
CA MET A 69 -10.12 -5.54 -5.03
C MET A 69 -11.65 -5.59 -5.16
N VAL A 70 -12.29 -6.72 -4.79
CA VAL A 70 -13.75 -6.84 -4.74
C VAL A 70 -14.34 -5.88 -3.72
N ILE A 71 -13.73 -5.77 -2.54
CA ILE A 71 -14.17 -4.87 -1.47
C ILE A 71 -13.99 -3.40 -1.88
N GLU A 72 -12.88 -3.06 -2.52
CA GLU A 72 -12.65 -1.72 -3.08
C GLU A 72 -13.77 -1.33 -4.05
N GLU A 73 -14.14 -2.21 -4.99
CA GLU A 73 -15.22 -1.94 -5.95
C GLU A 73 -16.59 -1.79 -5.26
N LEU A 74 -16.93 -2.66 -4.31
CA LEU A 74 -18.18 -2.53 -3.55
C LEU A 74 -18.26 -1.18 -2.83
N CYS A 75 -17.18 -0.77 -2.17
CA CYS A 75 -17.13 0.46 -1.41
C CYS A 75 -17.07 1.72 -2.27
N ARG A 76 -16.63 1.61 -3.53
CA ARG A 76 -16.78 2.70 -4.53
C ARG A 76 -18.25 2.99 -4.85
N GLY A 77 -19.10 1.97 -4.75
CA GLY A 77 -20.55 2.12 -4.84
C GLY A 77 -21.17 2.58 -3.53
N TRP A 78 -21.09 1.72 -2.52
CA TRP A 78 -21.65 1.95 -1.19
C TRP A 78 -20.97 1.07 -0.14
N MET A 79 -20.33 1.72 0.84
CA MET A 79 -19.50 1.06 1.85
C MET A 79 -20.24 -0.02 2.64
N SER A 80 -21.53 0.16 2.91
CA SER A 80 -22.32 -0.75 3.73
C SER A 80 -22.41 -2.17 3.17
N LEU A 81 -22.30 -2.34 1.85
CA LEU A 81 -22.30 -3.68 1.23
C LEU A 81 -21.09 -4.51 1.64
N ALA A 82 -19.90 -3.91 1.75
CA ALA A 82 -18.72 -4.61 2.29
C ALA A 82 -18.91 -5.00 3.76
N GLY A 83 -19.72 -4.23 4.50
CA GLY A 83 -20.11 -4.53 5.86
C GLY A 83 -20.90 -5.83 6.02
N VAL A 84 -21.82 -6.07 5.08
CA VAL A 84 -22.66 -7.28 5.07
C VAL A 84 -21.80 -8.55 5.03
N ILE A 85 -20.70 -8.54 4.26
CA ILE A 85 -19.87 -9.73 4.05
C ILE A 85 -18.64 -9.83 4.96
N ASN A 86 -18.09 -8.74 5.49
CA ASN A 86 -16.81 -8.82 6.21
C ASN A 86 -16.87 -9.67 7.49
N SER A 87 -17.79 -9.35 8.41
CA SER A 87 -17.88 -10.09 9.68
C SER A 87 -18.29 -11.56 9.44
N HIS A 88 -19.06 -11.81 8.39
CA HIS A 88 -19.35 -13.15 7.88
C HIS A 88 -18.07 -13.87 7.40
N THR A 89 -17.26 -13.21 6.59
CA THR A 89 -15.97 -13.75 6.11
C THR A 89 -15.04 -14.06 7.28
N ILE A 90 -14.98 -13.22 8.31
CA ILE A 90 -14.18 -13.49 9.52
C ILE A 90 -14.69 -14.76 10.24
N ALA A 91 -16.00 -14.91 10.42
CA ALA A 91 -16.58 -16.12 11.02
C ALA A 91 -16.26 -17.37 10.19
N ALA A 92 -16.36 -17.28 8.86
CA ALA A 92 -16.00 -18.37 7.96
C ALA A 92 -14.51 -18.75 8.04
N LEU A 93 -13.61 -17.76 8.11
CA LEU A 93 -12.17 -18.00 8.25
C LEU A 93 -11.81 -18.62 9.61
N ILE A 94 -12.52 -18.25 10.68
CA ILE A 94 -12.34 -18.87 12.00
C ILE A 94 -12.64 -20.37 11.92
N VAL A 95 -13.77 -20.77 11.31
CA VAL A 95 -14.12 -22.19 11.12
C VAL A 95 -13.15 -22.86 10.14
N LEU A 96 -12.82 -22.20 9.03
CA LEU A 96 -11.91 -22.73 8.02
C LEU A 96 -10.55 -23.07 8.60
N ASN A 97 -10.00 -22.24 9.48
CA ASN A 97 -8.65 -22.41 10.00
C ASN A 97 -8.61 -23.23 11.29
N HIS A 98 -9.62 -23.09 12.16
CA HIS A 98 -9.57 -23.65 13.52
C HIS A 98 -10.70 -24.62 13.86
N GLY A 99 -11.67 -24.80 12.96
CA GLY A 99 -12.75 -25.77 13.15
C GLY A 99 -12.24 -27.21 13.08
N THR A 100 -12.98 -28.15 13.66
CA THR A 100 -12.79 -29.58 13.35
C THR A 100 -13.25 -29.89 11.94
N ASP A 101 -12.91 -31.06 11.41
CA ASP A 101 -13.32 -31.43 10.06
C ASP A 101 -14.86 -31.59 9.95
N GLU A 102 -15.52 -32.04 11.01
CA GLU A 102 -16.98 -32.05 11.12
C GLU A 102 -17.55 -30.63 11.07
N GLN A 103 -16.93 -29.67 11.77
CA GLN A 103 -17.36 -28.27 11.74
C GLN A 103 -17.18 -27.66 10.36
N ARG A 104 -16.04 -27.92 9.69
CA ARG A 104 -15.79 -27.45 8.32
C ARG A 104 -16.83 -28.00 7.34
N ARG A 105 -17.08 -29.32 7.39
CA ARG A 105 -18.10 -29.99 6.56
C ARG A 105 -19.52 -29.47 6.84
N ARG A 106 -19.85 -29.15 8.09
CA ARG A 106 -21.17 -28.66 8.48
C ARG A 106 -21.41 -27.19 8.10
N PHE A 107 -20.49 -26.29 8.45
CA PHE A 107 -20.73 -24.84 8.39
C PHE A 107 -20.28 -24.19 7.07
N LEU A 108 -19.12 -24.56 6.53
CA LEU A 108 -18.56 -23.83 5.37
C LEU A 108 -19.45 -23.87 4.13
N PRO A 109 -20.17 -24.97 3.80
CA PRO A 109 -21.09 -24.98 2.66
C PRO A 109 -22.27 -24.01 2.80
N SER A 110 -22.87 -23.88 3.99
CA SER A 110 -23.97 -22.93 4.19
C SER A 110 -23.45 -21.49 4.27
N PHE A 111 -22.24 -21.29 4.78
CA PHE A 111 -21.56 -19.99 4.75
C PHE A 111 -21.24 -19.53 3.34
N SER A 112 -20.76 -20.41 2.46
CA SER A 112 -20.41 -20.06 1.08
C SER A 112 -21.62 -19.63 0.25
N ARG A 113 -22.78 -20.25 0.49
CA ARG A 113 -24.08 -19.87 -0.11
C ARG A 113 -24.73 -18.64 0.54
N GLY A 114 -24.20 -18.16 1.67
CA GLY A 114 -24.79 -17.07 2.44
C GLY A 114 -26.17 -17.41 3.05
N GLU A 115 -26.46 -18.70 3.26
CA GLU A 115 -27.66 -19.18 3.95
C GLU A 115 -27.50 -18.97 5.46
N ALA A 116 -26.37 -19.45 6.00
CA ALA A 116 -25.90 -19.13 7.33
C ALA A 116 -24.91 -17.96 7.21
N ARG A 117 -25.29 -16.80 7.74
CA ARG A 117 -24.54 -15.55 7.62
C ARG A 117 -24.73 -14.68 8.83
N GLY A 118 -23.75 -13.84 9.12
CA GLY A 118 -23.94 -12.83 10.15
C GLY A 118 -22.65 -12.15 10.57
N GLY A 119 -22.49 -12.05 11.88
CA GLY A 119 -21.57 -11.11 12.50
C GLY A 119 -20.51 -11.76 13.38
N LEU A 120 -19.65 -10.91 13.90
CA LEU A 120 -18.63 -11.24 14.88
C LEU A 120 -19.01 -10.55 16.20
N CYS A 121 -19.15 -11.34 17.26
CA CYS A 121 -19.65 -10.91 18.56
C CYS A 121 -18.51 -10.86 19.58
N LEU A 122 -17.76 -9.76 19.58
CA LEU A 122 -16.65 -9.51 20.53
C LEU A 122 -17.02 -8.43 21.54
N THR A 123 -17.28 -7.23 21.01
CA THR A 123 -17.46 -5.99 21.76
C THR A 123 -18.64 -6.08 22.71
N GLU A 124 -18.44 -5.54 23.90
CA GLU A 124 -19.45 -5.37 24.94
C GLU A 124 -19.56 -3.89 25.30
N PRO A 125 -20.65 -3.44 25.95
CA PRO A 125 -20.85 -2.02 26.27
C PRO A 125 -19.66 -1.36 26.98
N HIS A 126 -18.94 -2.09 27.83
CA HIS A 126 -17.76 -1.60 28.57
C HIS A 126 -16.41 -2.00 27.95
N ALA A 127 -16.40 -2.85 26.91
CA ALA A 127 -15.16 -3.45 26.38
C ALA A 127 -15.21 -3.59 24.85
N GLY A 128 -14.58 -2.64 24.15
CA GLY A 128 -14.33 -2.69 22.71
C GLY A 128 -12.87 -3.00 22.38
N SER A 129 -11.99 -2.06 22.70
CA SER A 129 -10.54 -2.20 22.45
C SER A 129 -9.88 -3.25 23.34
N ASP A 130 -10.25 -3.29 24.63
CA ASP A 130 -9.79 -4.32 25.56
C ASP A 130 -10.69 -5.55 25.49
N VAL A 131 -10.50 -6.36 24.46
CA VAL A 131 -11.24 -7.62 24.25
C VAL A 131 -11.00 -8.61 25.39
N GLN A 132 -9.93 -8.48 26.17
CA GLN A 132 -9.69 -9.37 27.31
C GLN A 132 -10.59 -9.04 28.52
N ALA A 133 -11.20 -7.85 28.55
CA ALA A 133 -12.11 -7.39 29.62
C ALA A 133 -13.59 -7.74 29.39
N ILE A 134 -13.92 -8.53 28.36
CA ILE A 134 -15.29 -9.01 28.14
C ILE A 134 -15.80 -9.81 29.35
N ARG A 135 -17.12 -9.83 29.54
CA ARG A 135 -17.81 -10.46 30.67
C ARG A 135 -18.84 -11.49 30.24
N THR A 136 -19.20 -11.59 28.97
CA THR A 136 -20.07 -12.68 28.48
C THR A 136 -19.46 -14.03 28.86
N VAL A 137 -20.26 -14.87 29.52
CA VAL A 137 -19.86 -16.20 29.99
C VAL A 137 -20.55 -17.29 29.19
N ALA A 138 -19.87 -18.43 29.04
CA ALA A 138 -20.44 -19.65 28.48
C ALA A 138 -20.23 -20.79 29.49
N ARG A 139 -21.31 -21.19 30.18
CA ARG A 139 -21.27 -22.25 31.19
C ARG A 139 -21.63 -23.59 30.55
N ARG A 140 -20.75 -24.59 30.66
CA ARG A 140 -21.01 -25.94 30.16
C ARG A 140 -22.09 -26.64 31.01
N GLN A 141 -23.05 -27.27 30.36
CA GLN A 141 -24.09 -28.12 30.94
C GLN A 141 -24.33 -29.33 30.02
N GLY A 142 -23.66 -30.44 30.32
CA GLY A 142 -23.72 -31.64 29.48
C GLY A 142 -23.11 -31.41 28.09
N ASP A 143 -23.92 -31.58 27.06
CA ASP A 143 -23.58 -31.39 25.64
C ASP A 143 -23.91 -29.99 25.11
N THR A 144 -24.25 -29.06 26.01
CA THR A 144 -24.69 -27.71 25.68
C THR A 144 -23.92 -26.69 26.53
N TYR A 145 -23.72 -25.48 26.02
CA TYR A 145 -23.27 -24.30 26.76
C TYR A 145 -24.44 -23.34 26.91
N LEU A 146 -24.58 -22.75 28.10
CA LEU A 146 -25.52 -21.67 28.33
C LEU A 146 -24.75 -20.35 28.35
N ILE A 147 -25.07 -19.47 27.41
CA ILE A 147 -24.41 -18.19 27.21
C ILE A 147 -25.22 -17.08 27.88
N THR A 148 -24.56 -16.30 28.73
CA THR A 148 -25.16 -15.11 29.36
C THR A 148 -24.24 -13.91 29.18
N GLY A 149 -24.77 -12.81 28.65
CA GLY A 149 -24.03 -11.58 28.45
C GLY A 149 -24.65 -10.65 27.42
N THR A 150 -23.93 -9.59 27.09
CA THR A 150 -24.39 -8.58 26.14
C THR A 150 -23.29 -8.25 25.16
N LYS A 151 -23.62 -8.27 23.87
CA LYS A 151 -22.72 -7.88 22.79
C LYS A 151 -23.25 -6.61 22.13
N MET A 152 -22.33 -5.70 21.81
CA MET A 152 -22.63 -4.37 21.32
C MET A 152 -21.97 -4.14 19.95
N PHE A 153 -22.58 -3.29 19.13
CA PHE A 153 -22.11 -2.96 17.78
C PHE A 153 -21.97 -4.17 16.83
N VAL A 154 -22.85 -5.17 16.96
CA VAL A 154 -22.82 -6.38 16.14
C VAL A 154 -23.37 -6.07 14.74
N THR A 155 -22.49 -6.00 13.75
CA THR A 155 -22.88 -5.88 12.33
C THR A 155 -23.62 -7.13 11.88
N ASN A 156 -24.71 -6.97 11.13
CA ASN A 156 -25.66 -8.04 10.77
C ASN A 156 -26.38 -8.65 11.98
N GLY A 157 -26.44 -7.97 13.13
CA GLY A 157 -27.04 -8.49 14.36
C GLY A 157 -28.53 -8.82 14.23
N ARG A 158 -29.28 -8.09 13.41
CA ARG A 158 -30.70 -8.31 13.08
C ARG A 158 -30.87 -9.20 11.85
N GLU A 159 -30.22 -8.88 10.74
CA GLU A 159 -30.45 -9.54 9.44
C GLU A 159 -29.65 -10.83 9.23
N GLY A 160 -28.60 -11.03 10.02
CA GLY A 160 -27.85 -12.28 10.11
C GLY A 160 -28.55 -13.30 11.00
N ASN A 161 -28.22 -14.58 10.81
CA ASN A 161 -28.74 -15.72 11.54
C ASN A 161 -27.64 -16.58 12.19
N THR A 162 -26.36 -16.33 11.91
CA THR A 162 -25.24 -17.09 12.47
C THR A 162 -24.09 -16.16 12.84
N PHE A 163 -23.51 -16.31 14.04
CA PHE A 163 -22.44 -15.43 14.53
C PHE A 163 -21.26 -16.22 15.09
N ALA A 164 -20.04 -15.69 14.91
CA ALA A 164 -18.90 -16.13 15.71
C ALA A 164 -18.87 -15.31 17.01
N LEU A 165 -19.02 -15.98 18.16
CA LEU A 165 -19.15 -15.35 19.47
C LEU A 165 -17.99 -15.70 20.39
N LEU A 166 -17.37 -14.68 20.98
CA LEU A 166 -16.33 -14.84 22.01
C LEU A 166 -16.95 -14.69 23.40
N ALA A 167 -16.77 -15.70 24.24
CA ALA A 167 -17.23 -15.74 25.63
C ALA A 167 -16.17 -16.37 26.54
N ARG A 168 -16.27 -16.11 27.84
CA ARG A 168 -15.42 -16.72 28.86
C ARG A 168 -16.00 -18.08 29.27
N THR A 169 -15.25 -19.15 29.07
CA THR A 169 -15.58 -20.48 29.62
C THR A 169 -14.89 -20.72 30.96
N ASP A 170 -13.76 -20.04 31.20
CA ASP A 170 -13.10 -20.00 32.51
C ASP A 170 -12.91 -18.53 32.95
N THR A 171 -13.62 -18.14 34.00
CA THR A 171 -13.55 -16.78 34.56
C THR A 171 -12.36 -16.56 35.50
N ALA A 172 -11.69 -17.62 35.94
CA ALA A 172 -10.54 -17.58 36.83
C ALA A 172 -9.19 -17.71 36.10
N ALA A 173 -9.20 -17.98 34.79
CA ALA A 173 -7.98 -18.12 33.99
C ALA A 173 -7.04 -16.91 34.10
N ASN A 174 -5.75 -17.20 34.24
CA ASN A 174 -4.66 -16.22 34.21
C ASN A 174 -3.55 -16.69 33.25
N PRO A 175 -3.23 -15.96 32.16
CA PRO A 175 -3.84 -14.68 31.74
C PRO A 175 -5.29 -14.84 31.22
N PRO A 176 -6.14 -13.77 31.29
CA PRO A 176 -7.57 -13.85 31.00
C PRO A 176 -7.93 -14.43 29.63
N HIS A 177 -7.13 -14.16 28.59
CA HIS A 177 -7.38 -14.68 27.24
C HIS A 177 -7.36 -16.21 27.14
N LYS A 178 -6.70 -16.92 28.08
CA LYS A 178 -6.71 -18.39 28.13
C LYS A 178 -8.02 -18.97 28.63
N GLY A 179 -8.90 -18.16 29.23
CA GLY A 179 -10.24 -18.59 29.64
C GLY A 179 -11.33 -18.29 28.61
N MET A 180 -10.96 -17.85 27.41
CA MET A 180 -11.90 -17.41 26.37
C MET A 180 -12.05 -18.44 25.25
N SER A 181 -13.29 -18.68 24.85
CA SER A 181 -13.67 -19.67 23.84
C SER A 181 -14.54 -19.03 22.75
N CYS A 182 -14.41 -19.53 21.52
CA CYS A 182 -15.15 -19.04 20.37
C CYS A 182 -16.20 -20.07 19.95
N PHE A 183 -17.43 -19.62 19.75
CA PHE A 183 -18.57 -20.45 19.38
C PHE A 183 -19.18 -19.98 18.07
N ILE A 184 -19.71 -20.90 17.28
CA ILE A 184 -20.65 -20.56 16.20
C ILE A 184 -22.07 -20.62 16.77
N VAL A 185 -22.75 -19.47 16.86
CA VAL A 185 -24.08 -19.37 17.44
C VAL A 185 -25.12 -19.11 16.35
N GLU A 186 -26.19 -19.91 16.33
CA GLU A 186 -27.26 -19.85 15.34
C GLU A 186 -28.53 -19.30 16.01
N LYS A 187 -29.19 -18.32 15.39
CA LYS A 187 -30.49 -17.81 15.89
C LYS A 187 -31.55 -18.90 15.84
N GLY A 188 -32.61 -18.72 16.63
CA GLY A 188 -33.79 -19.59 16.63
C GLY A 188 -34.01 -20.33 17.95
N HIS A 189 -33.11 -20.18 18.91
CA HIS A 189 -33.27 -20.69 20.27
C HIS A 189 -33.74 -19.58 21.24
N PRO A 190 -34.48 -19.91 22.31
CA PRO A 190 -34.84 -18.95 23.35
C PRO A 190 -33.60 -18.39 24.05
N GLY A 191 -33.72 -17.19 24.63
CA GLY A 191 -32.63 -16.54 25.35
C GLY A 191 -31.74 -15.62 24.50
N LEU A 192 -32.03 -15.41 23.21
CA LEU A 192 -31.37 -14.37 22.40
C LEU A 192 -32.37 -13.26 22.06
N GLN A 193 -32.07 -12.05 22.51
CA GLN A 193 -32.80 -10.84 22.14
C GLN A 193 -31.94 -9.94 21.24
N VAL A 194 -32.48 -9.56 20.08
CA VAL A 194 -31.95 -8.47 19.26
C VAL A 194 -32.64 -7.19 19.72
N VAL A 195 -31.98 -6.36 20.53
CA VAL A 195 -32.64 -5.24 21.25
C VAL A 195 -33.12 -4.17 20.27
N LYS A 196 -32.19 -3.54 19.54
CA LYS A 196 -32.49 -2.54 18.51
C LYS A 196 -31.34 -2.36 17.55
N SER A 197 -31.66 -1.90 16.34
CA SER A 197 -30.67 -1.34 15.42
C SER A 197 -30.21 0.03 15.93
N ILE A 198 -28.90 0.25 15.93
CA ILE A 198 -28.25 1.48 16.42
C ILE A 198 -28.19 2.50 15.28
N GLY A 199 -28.67 3.73 15.54
CA GLY A 199 -28.53 4.84 14.61
C GLY A 199 -27.07 5.29 14.49
N LYS A 200 -26.59 5.51 13.25
CA LYS A 200 -25.19 5.78 12.92
C LYS A 200 -25.04 7.01 12.02
N LEU A 201 -23.89 7.67 12.09
CA LEU A 201 -23.52 8.81 11.25
C LEU A 201 -23.49 8.44 9.75
N GLY A 202 -22.77 7.37 9.43
CA GLY A 202 -22.72 6.71 8.13
C GLY A 202 -22.82 5.20 8.32
N TYR A 203 -22.37 4.42 7.35
CA TYR A 203 -22.49 2.96 7.36
C TYR A 203 -23.95 2.52 7.55
N LYS A 204 -24.90 3.33 7.07
CA LYS A 204 -26.35 3.11 7.16
C LYS A 204 -26.78 2.02 6.18
N GLY A 205 -27.99 1.49 6.37
CA GLY A 205 -28.53 0.37 5.60
C GLY A 205 -28.09 -0.99 6.14
N VAL A 206 -26.79 -1.25 6.32
CA VAL A 206 -26.37 -2.45 7.06
C VAL A 206 -26.72 -2.30 8.53
N ASP A 207 -27.38 -3.29 9.11
CA ASP A 207 -27.81 -3.22 10.49
C ASP A 207 -26.63 -3.43 11.46
N THR A 208 -26.69 -2.73 12.58
CA THR A 208 -25.75 -2.87 13.69
C THR A 208 -26.58 -2.92 14.97
N ALA A 209 -26.48 -4.00 15.72
CA ALA A 209 -27.39 -4.25 16.84
C ALA A 209 -26.66 -4.55 18.15
N GLU A 210 -27.40 -4.38 19.23
CA GLU A 210 -27.11 -4.97 20.52
C GLU A 210 -27.78 -6.35 20.61
N LEU A 211 -27.02 -7.34 21.04
CA LEU A 211 -27.47 -8.72 21.24
C LEU A 211 -27.36 -9.08 22.73
N VAL A 212 -28.47 -9.42 23.34
CA VAL A 212 -28.53 -9.88 24.74
C VAL A 212 -28.76 -11.37 24.75
N PHE A 213 -27.91 -12.08 25.50
CA PHE A 213 -27.95 -13.52 25.70
C PHE A 213 -28.33 -13.79 27.17
N GLU A 214 -29.41 -14.53 27.38
CA GLU A 214 -29.94 -14.93 28.69
C GLU A 214 -30.06 -16.45 28.72
N GLU A 215 -29.06 -17.10 29.32
CA GLU A 215 -28.92 -18.57 29.32
C GLU A 215 -29.14 -19.20 27.94
N PHE A 216 -28.65 -18.52 26.90
CA PHE A 216 -28.85 -18.92 25.51
C PHE A 216 -28.13 -20.25 25.22
N PRO A 217 -28.84 -21.31 24.78
CA PRO A 217 -28.25 -22.62 24.61
C PRO A 217 -27.47 -22.71 23.29
N VAL A 218 -26.25 -23.24 23.37
CA VAL A 218 -25.36 -23.48 22.23
C VAL A 218 -24.80 -24.89 22.33
N PRO A 219 -24.98 -25.76 21.31
CA PRO A 219 -24.40 -27.10 21.34
C PRO A 219 -22.88 -27.08 21.58
N ALA A 220 -22.36 -27.99 22.38
CA ALA A 220 -20.92 -28.13 22.61
C ALA A 220 -20.15 -28.40 21.31
N ALA A 221 -20.78 -29.04 20.33
CA ALA A 221 -20.25 -29.23 18.98
C ALA A 221 -20.01 -27.91 18.21
N ASN A 222 -20.57 -26.79 18.68
CA ASN A 222 -20.37 -25.46 18.09
C ASN A 222 -19.19 -24.70 18.73
N LEU A 223 -18.52 -25.24 19.74
CA LEU A 223 -17.22 -24.74 20.24
C LEU A 223 -16.16 -24.93 19.16
N VAL A 224 -15.65 -23.85 18.56
CA VAL A 224 -14.71 -23.93 17.43
C VAL A 224 -13.44 -24.66 17.84
N GLY A 225 -13.13 -25.75 17.13
CA GLY A 225 -11.98 -26.61 17.39
C GLY A 225 -12.15 -27.57 18.57
N GLY A 226 -13.29 -27.55 19.26
CA GLY A 226 -13.62 -28.49 20.34
C GLY A 226 -12.85 -28.33 21.65
N VAL A 227 -11.98 -27.31 21.75
CA VAL A 227 -11.11 -27.08 22.92
C VAL A 227 -11.34 -25.69 23.48
N GLU A 228 -11.69 -25.61 24.76
CA GLU A 228 -11.88 -24.35 25.47
C GLU A 228 -10.58 -23.55 25.59
N GLY A 229 -10.70 -22.23 25.80
CA GLY A 229 -9.54 -21.36 26.07
C GLY A 229 -8.71 -20.98 24.84
N ARG A 230 -9.15 -21.39 23.65
CA ARG A 230 -8.49 -21.09 22.36
C ARG A 230 -9.15 -19.95 21.58
N GLY A 231 -10.30 -19.48 22.04
CA GLY A 231 -11.16 -18.55 21.31
C GLY A 231 -10.51 -17.21 20.99
N PHE A 232 -9.75 -16.64 21.93
CA PHE A 232 -9.07 -15.37 21.71
C PHE A 232 -8.10 -15.45 20.51
N LYS A 233 -7.26 -16.51 20.46
CA LYS A 233 -6.34 -16.74 19.34
C LYS A 233 -7.08 -16.94 18.02
N HIS A 234 -8.17 -17.71 18.02
CA HIS A 234 -8.97 -17.95 16.82
C HIS A 234 -9.51 -16.65 16.25
N VAL A 235 -10.13 -15.80 17.08
CA VAL A 235 -10.66 -14.50 16.66
C VAL A 235 -9.54 -13.58 16.16
N MET A 236 -8.44 -13.44 16.90
CA MET A 236 -7.33 -12.57 16.50
C MET A 236 -6.76 -12.94 15.12
N SER A 237 -6.72 -14.23 14.78
CA SER A 237 -6.26 -14.68 13.45
C SER A 237 -7.17 -14.22 12.30
N GLY A 238 -8.48 -14.08 12.55
CA GLY A 238 -9.44 -13.58 11.57
C GLY A 238 -9.37 -12.06 11.38
N LEU A 239 -9.02 -11.31 12.45
CA LEU A 239 -8.93 -9.85 12.42
C LEU A 239 -7.85 -9.32 11.47
N GLU A 240 -6.80 -10.10 11.19
CA GLU A 240 -5.79 -9.71 10.20
C GLU A 240 -6.41 -9.52 8.80
N THR A 241 -7.24 -10.47 8.34
CA THR A 241 -8.01 -10.32 7.09
C THR A 241 -9.02 -9.18 7.19
N GLY A 242 -9.63 -9.00 8.37
CA GLY A 242 -10.54 -7.89 8.65
C GLY A 242 -9.87 -6.52 8.47
N ARG A 243 -8.61 -6.36 8.88
CA ARG A 243 -7.85 -5.11 8.70
C ARG A 243 -7.59 -4.82 7.22
N ILE A 244 -7.20 -5.83 6.44
CA ILE A 244 -7.04 -5.70 4.97
C ILE A 244 -8.38 -5.32 4.32
N ASN A 245 -9.49 -5.91 4.77
CA ASN A 245 -10.83 -5.55 4.30
C ASN A 245 -11.13 -4.07 4.57
N ILE A 246 -10.94 -3.58 5.80
CA ILE A 246 -11.20 -2.17 6.14
C ILE A 246 -10.29 -1.22 5.35
N ALA A 247 -9.02 -1.58 5.15
CA ALA A 247 -8.11 -0.81 4.30
C ALA A 247 -8.67 -0.71 2.87
N ALA A 248 -9.12 -1.83 2.29
CA ALA A 248 -9.76 -1.84 0.97
C ALA A 248 -11.07 -1.03 0.92
N ARG A 249 -11.88 -1.04 1.99
CA ARG A 249 -13.07 -0.18 2.08
C ARG A 249 -12.69 1.28 1.99
N ALA A 250 -11.67 1.67 2.75
CA ALA A 250 -11.19 3.04 2.79
C ALA A 250 -10.68 3.48 1.41
N VAL A 251 -9.93 2.63 0.69
CA VAL A 251 -9.53 2.89 -0.70
C VAL A 251 -10.75 3.08 -1.62
N GLY A 252 -11.78 2.23 -1.53
CA GLY A 252 -12.98 2.33 -2.35
C GLY A 252 -13.78 3.62 -2.11
N VAL A 253 -14.01 3.98 -0.84
CA VAL A 253 -14.69 5.23 -0.46
C VAL A 253 -13.85 6.45 -0.88
N ALA A 254 -12.54 6.41 -0.68
CA ALA A 254 -11.63 7.47 -1.10
C ALA A 254 -11.61 7.66 -2.63
N GLN A 255 -11.64 6.56 -3.40
CA GLN A 255 -11.75 6.61 -4.85
C GLN A 255 -13.04 7.28 -5.29
N ALA A 256 -14.18 6.94 -4.68
CA ALA A 256 -15.46 7.57 -5.01
C ALA A 256 -15.48 9.08 -4.69
N ALA A 257 -14.91 9.48 -3.54
CA ALA A 257 -14.76 10.89 -3.18
C ALA A 257 -13.82 11.65 -4.14
N PHE A 258 -12.69 11.04 -4.52
CA PHE A 258 -11.76 11.58 -5.52
C PHE A 258 -12.43 11.74 -6.89
N ASP A 259 -13.18 10.74 -7.33
CA ASP A 259 -13.89 10.75 -8.61
C ASP A 259 -14.94 11.88 -8.65
N ALA A 260 -15.67 12.09 -7.55
CA ALA A 260 -16.61 13.21 -7.42
C ALA A 260 -15.88 14.57 -7.52
N ALA A 261 -14.74 14.72 -6.83
CA ALA A 261 -13.94 15.95 -6.83
C ALA A 261 -13.38 16.26 -8.23
N ILE A 262 -12.75 15.29 -8.90
CA ILE A 262 -12.15 15.51 -10.21
C ILE A 262 -13.24 15.73 -11.28
N HIS A 263 -14.38 15.04 -11.18
CA HIS A 263 -15.51 15.28 -12.08
C HIS A 263 -16.04 16.71 -11.96
N HIS A 264 -16.22 17.21 -10.73
CA HIS A 264 -16.65 18.59 -10.48
C HIS A 264 -15.68 19.64 -11.04
N VAL A 265 -14.38 19.45 -10.82
CA VAL A 265 -13.35 20.37 -11.36
C VAL A 265 -13.36 20.37 -12.89
N ARG A 266 -13.49 19.20 -13.53
CA ARG A 266 -13.59 19.09 -14.99
C ARG A 266 -14.85 19.75 -15.53
N ALA A 267 -16.01 19.54 -14.88
CA ALA A 267 -17.29 20.11 -15.30
C ALA A 267 -17.30 21.64 -15.25
N ARG A 268 -16.67 22.25 -14.24
CA ARG A 268 -16.58 23.72 -14.09
C ARG A 268 -15.62 24.39 -15.08
N ARG A 269 -14.86 23.63 -15.88
CA ARG A 269 -13.77 24.15 -16.74
C ARG A 269 -12.89 25.16 -15.99
N ALA A 270 -12.52 24.81 -14.75
CA ALA A 270 -11.81 25.72 -13.86
C ALA A 270 -10.53 26.24 -14.52
N ARG A 271 -10.32 27.57 -14.50
CA ARG A 271 -9.12 28.21 -15.09
C ARG A 271 -7.82 27.78 -14.41
N ALA A 272 -7.89 27.38 -13.14
CA ALA A 272 -6.79 26.82 -12.38
C ALA A 272 -7.21 25.47 -11.79
N ILE A 273 -6.33 24.47 -11.94
CA ILE A 273 -6.51 23.14 -11.35
C ILE A 273 -6.14 23.24 -9.86
N PRO A 274 -7.03 22.87 -8.92
CA PRO A 274 -6.69 22.90 -7.50
C PRO A 274 -5.49 22.00 -7.18
N PRO A 275 -4.38 22.52 -6.62
CA PRO A 275 -3.18 21.72 -6.33
C PRO A 275 -3.46 20.55 -5.39
N ILE A 276 -4.42 20.70 -4.48
CA ILE A 276 -4.85 19.65 -3.54
C ILE A 276 -5.28 18.35 -4.25
N LEU A 277 -5.70 18.40 -5.52
CA LEU A 277 -5.99 17.20 -6.32
C LEU A 277 -4.78 16.26 -6.40
N ALA A 278 -3.57 16.81 -6.51
CA ALA A 278 -2.34 16.03 -6.52
C ALA A 278 -2.13 15.33 -5.18
N ASP A 279 -2.36 16.04 -4.07
CA ASP A 279 -2.15 15.49 -2.74
C ASP A 279 -3.14 14.37 -2.41
N ILE A 280 -4.42 14.51 -2.79
CA ILE A 280 -5.43 13.46 -2.55
C ILE A 280 -5.26 12.26 -3.49
N ALA A 281 -4.83 12.49 -4.74
CA ALA A 281 -4.47 11.41 -5.67
C ALA A 281 -3.27 10.60 -5.15
N THR A 282 -2.27 11.28 -4.61
CA THR A 282 -1.06 10.66 -4.05
C THR A 282 -1.40 9.79 -2.84
N ARG A 283 -2.19 10.32 -1.90
CA ARG A 283 -2.67 9.56 -0.74
C ARG A 283 -3.46 8.33 -1.16
N LEU A 284 -4.41 8.47 -2.08
CA LEU A 284 -5.19 7.36 -2.61
C LEU A 284 -4.32 6.27 -3.25
N GLY A 285 -3.33 6.68 -4.05
CA GLY A 285 -2.33 5.78 -4.62
C GLY A 285 -1.57 5.02 -3.55
N ALA A 286 -1.04 5.72 -2.55
CA ALA A 286 -0.31 5.12 -1.42
C ALA A 286 -1.19 4.15 -0.60
N SER A 287 -2.44 4.51 -0.30
CA SER A 287 -3.39 3.64 0.41
C SER A 287 -3.64 2.33 -0.33
N ARG A 288 -3.80 2.39 -1.67
CA ARG A 288 -3.98 1.20 -2.51
C ARG A 288 -2.74 0.32 -2.54
N LEU A 289 -1.55 0.93 -2.61
CA LEU A 289 -0.28 0.20 -2.58
C LEU A 289 -0.09 -0.54 -1.25
N LEU A 290 -0.29 0.13 -0.11
CA LEU A 290 -0.19 -0.50 1.21
C LEU A 290 -1.21 -1.63 1.41
N THR A 291 -2.45 -1.43 0.96
CA THR A 291 -3.49 -2.45 1.02
C THR A 291 -3.12 -3.68 0.19
N SER A 292 -2.64 -3.47 -1.03
CA SER A 292 -2.20 -4.54 -1.94
C SER A 292 -0.97 -5.28 -1.41
N TRP A 293 -0.04 -4.57 -0.75
CA TRP A 293 1.13 -5.17 -0.12
C TRP A 293 0.73 -6.13 1.00
N ALA A 294 -0.11 -5.68 1.95
CA ALA A 294 -0.59 -6.52 3.05
C ALA A 294 -1.39 -7.74 2.54
N ALA A 295 -2.25 -7.55 1.53
CA ALA A 295 -3.00 -8.63 0.90
C ALA A 295 -2.09 -9.64 0.20
N GLY A 296 -1.11 -9.16 -0.56
CA GLY A 296 -0.16 -10.00 -1.29
C GLY A 296 0.76 -10.80 -0.35
N MET A 297 1.17 -10.23 0.78
CA MET A 297 1.90 -10.98 1.82
C MET A 297 1.06 -12.14 2.37
N LYS A 298 -0.21 -11.87 2.67
CA LYS A 298 -1.13 -12.90 3.15
C LYS A 298 -1.30 -14.04 2.13
N ASP A 299 -1.38 -13.71 0.85
CA ASP A 299 -1.50 -14.70 -0.24
C ASP A 299 -0.26 -15.61 -0.36
N ARG A 300 0.91 -15.11 0.05
CA ARG A 300 2.15 -15.90 0.12
C ARG A 300 2.32 -16.67 1.43
N GLY A 301 1.37 -16.56 2.36
CA GLY A 301 1.44 -17.20 3.68
C GLY A 301 2.42 -16.53 4.65
N GLU A 302 2.86 -15.30 4.35
CA GLU A 302 3.78 -14.53 5.20
C GLU A 302 3.02 -13.92 6.39
N ARG A 303 3.73 -13.69 7.51
CA ARG A 303 3.17 -12.98 8.66
C ARG A 303 2.94 -11.51 8.29
N CYS A 304 1.69 -11.06 8.17
CA CYS A 304 1.36 -9.71 7.72
C CYS A 304 0.58 -8.84 8.74
N ASP A 305 0.68 -9.15 10.03
CA ASP A 305 -0.06 -8.44 11.09
C ASP A 305 0.34 -6.96 11.25
N LEU A 306 1.63 -6.64 11.05
CA LEU A 306 2.15 -5.27 11.04
C LEU A 306 1.64 -4.50 9.82
N GLU A 307 1.78 -5.11 8.64
CA GLU A 307 1.49 -4.54 7.33
C GLU A 307 -0.01 -4.32 7.15
N ALA A 308 -0.84 -5.27 7.60
CA ALA A 308 -2.29 -5.12 7.64
C ALA A 308 -2.71 -3.97 8.59
N GLY A 309 -2.02 -3.82 9.73
CA GLY A 309 -2.22 -2.70 10.65
C GLY A 309 -1.87 -1.36 10.02
N MET A 310 -0.72 -1.26 9.35
CA MET A 310 -0.29 -0.06 8.62
C MET A 310 -1.24 0.29 7.48
N ALA A 311 -1.67 -0.69 6.70
CA ALA A 311 -2.63 -0.50 5.63
C ALA A 311 -3.96 0.05 6.16
N LYS A 312 -4.52 -0.56 7.22
CA LYS A 312 -5.77 -0.09 7.83
C LYS A 312 -5.63 1.33 8.39
N LEU A 313 -4.55 1.60 9.11
CA LEU A 313 -4.27 2.93 9.68
C LEU A 313 -4.18 3.99 8.58
N TYR A 314 -3.25 3.81 7.63
CA TYR A 314 -2.99 4.83 6.61
C TYR A 314 -4.19 5.03 5.67
N ALA A 315 -4.80 3.94 5.19
CA ALA A 315 -5.92 4.05 4.25
C ALA A 315 -7.15 4.71 4.89
N SER A 316 -7.45 4.42 6.16
CA SER A 316 -8.61 5.03 6.83
C SER A 316 -8.42 6.53 7.09
N GLU A 317 -7.24 6.96 7.55
CA GLU A 317 -6.90 8.39 7.72
C GLU A 317 -6.94 9.11 6.37
N ALA A 318 -6.31 8.54 5.34
CA ALA A 318 -6.30 9.09 3.99
C ALA A 318 -7.73 9.23 3.44
N ALA A 319 -8.60 8.23 3.63
CA ALA A 319 -9.98 8.30 3.15
C ALA A 319 -10.75 9.46 3.79
N GLN A 320 -10.59 9.70 5.10
CA GLN A 320 -11.17 10.85 5.78
C GLN A 320 -10.66 12.17 5.19
N GLU A 321 -9.35 12.32 5.01
CA GLU A 321 -8.74 13.53 4.43
C GLU A 321 -9.22 13.78 3.00
N ILE A 322 -9.30 12.73 2.18
CA ILE A 322 -9.77 12.79 0.79
C ILE A 322 -11.25 13.17 0.74
N ALA A 323 -12.10 12.59 1.59
CA ALA A 323 -13.52 12.92 1.64
C ALA A 323 -13.76 14.38 2.06
N VAL A 324 -13.02 14.87 3.07
CA VAL A 324 -13.07 16.28 3.47
C VAL A 324 -12.59 17.20 2.34
N ALA A 325 -11.50 16.85 1.67
CA ALA A 325 -11.01 17.62 0.53
C ALA A 325 -12.01 17.64 -0.62
N ALA A 326 -12.68 16.52 -0.91
CA ALA A 326 -13.72 16.44 -1.92
C ALA A 326 -14.89 17.40 -1.60
N VAL A 327 -15.40 17.39 -0.36
CA VAL A 327 -16.43 18.36 0.08
C VAL A 327 -15.95 19.80 -0.13
N ARG A 328 -14.71 20.12 0.25
CA ARG A 328 -14.13 21.47 0.07
C ARG A 328 -14.00 21.88 -1.40
N ILE A 329 -13.58 20.96 -2.28
CA ILE A 329 -13.47 21.20 -3.73
C ILE A 329 -14.85 21.46 -4.34
N LEU A 330 -15.88 20.77 -3.85
CA LEU A 330 -17.25 20.96 -4.32
C LEU A 330 -17.87 22.27 -3.81
N GLY A 331 -17.41 22.78 -2.67
CA GLY A 331 -17.94 23.99 -2.03
C GLY A 331 -19.30 23.71 -1.39
N GLU A 332 -20.23 24.67 -1.45
CA GLU A 332 -21.60 24.51 -0.91
C GLU A 332 -22.33 23.29 -1.47
N ALA A 333 -22.08 22.96 -2.76
CA ALA A 333 -22.66 21.78 -3.39
C ALA A 333 -22.26 20.48 -2.67
N GLY A 334 -21.07 20.45 -2.04
CA GLY A 334 -20.58 19.27 -1.32
C GLY A 334 -21.37 18.92 -0.06
N ALA A 335 -22.24 19.82 0.42
CA ALA A 335 -23.15 19.56 1.54
C ALA A 335 -24.56 19.11 1.09
N LEU A 336 -24.83 19.07 -0.22
CA LEU A 336 -26.14 18.69 -0.74
C LEU A 336 -26.31 17.17 -0.75
N THR A 337 -27.40 16.68 -0.15
CA THR A 337 -27.78 15.26 -0.16
C THR A 337 -28.17 14.74 -1.55
N SER A 338 -28.33 15.63 -2.54
CA SER A 338 -28.48 15.24 -3.94
C SER A 338 -27.17 14.79 -4.60
N LEU A 339 -26.03 14.97 -3.93
CA LEU A 339 -24.72 14.49 -4.36
C LEU A 339 -24.18 13.45 -3.38
N ASP A 340 -23.39 12.50 -3.89
CA ASP A 340 -22.91 11.36 -3.11
C ASP A 340 -21.74 11.70 -2.16
N VAL A 341 -21.10 12.86 -2.33
CA VAL A 341 -19.87 13.22 -1.59
C VAL A 341 -20.09 13.31 -0.08
N GLU A 342 -21.27 13.77 0.35
CA GLU A 342 -21.63 13.89 1.77
C GLU A 342 -21.69 12.51 2.43
N ARG A 343 -22.23 11.51 1.73
CA ARG A 343 -22.25 10.11 2.18
C ARG A 343 -20.84 9.57 2.33
N HIS A 344 -19.97 9.81 1.35
CA HIS A 344 -18.57 9.37 1.42
C HIS A 344 -17.86 9.94 2.65
N TYR A 345 -18.10 11.21 3.00
CA TYR A 345 -17.61 11.82 4.23
C TYR A 345 -18.22 11.21 5.51
N ARG A 346 -19.53 10.93 5.53
CA ARG A 346 -20.16 10.32 6.71
C ARG A 346 -19.76 8.87 6.94
N ASP A 347 -19.37 8.16 5.88
CA ASP A 347 -18.92 6.77 5.94
C ASP A 347 -17.51 6.63 6.55
N THR A 348 -16.60 7.58 6.29
CA THR A 348 -15.17 7.45 6.68
C THR A 348 -14.87 7.30 8.17
N PRO A 349 -15.60 7.92 9.12
CA PRO A 349 -15.34 7.74 10.55
C PRO A 349 -15.42 6.29 11.03
N LEU A 350 -16.24 5.44 10.39
CA LEU A 350 -16.32 4.02 10.75
C LEU A 350 -14.97 3.32 10.59
N MET A 351 -14.24 3.58 9.52
CA MET A 351 -12.94 2.93 9.29
C MET A 351 -11.88 3.41 10.28
N LEU A 352 -12.04 4.57 10.90
CA LEU A 352 -11.12 5.06 11.95
C LEU A 352 -11.34 4.31 13.27
N ILE A 353 -12.59 4.05 13.64
CA ILE A 353 -12.96 3.54 14.99
C ILE A 353 -13.34 2.05 15.03
N GLY A 354 -13.86 1.49 13.92
CA GLY A 354 -14.31 0.10 13.83
C GLY A 354 -13.17 -0.88 13.56
N GLU A 355 -13.38 -2.16 13.90
CA GLU A 355 -12.43 -3.27 13.65
C GLU A 355 -11.01 -2.96 14.21
N GLY A 356 -10.99 -2.35 15.39
CA GLY A 356 -9.79 -1.84 16.07
C GLY A 356 -9.49 -0.39 15.69
N THR A 357 -9.62 0.52 16.65
CA THR A 357 -9.39 1.96 16.44
C THR A 357 -7.99 2.24 15.90
N ASN A 358 -7.79 3.38 15.26
CA ASN A 358 -6.48 3.78 14.77
C ASN A 358 -5.44 3.91 15.91
N GLU A 359 -5.86 4.25 17.12
CA GLU A 359 -4.99 4.25 18.31
C GLU A 359 -4.53 2.83 18.65
N ILE A 360 -5.44 1.86 18.59
CA ILE A 360 -5.09 0.44 18.77
C ILE A 360 -4.18 -0.04 17.64
N GLN A 361 -4.40 0.37 16.39
CA GLN A 361 -3.48 0.05 15.30
C GLN A 361 -2.09 0.62 15.55
N ARG A 362 -1.98 1.88 16.00
CA ARG A 362 -0.69 2.50 16.35
C ARG A 362 0.03 1.70 17.45
N LEU A 363 -0.68 1.23 18.47
CA LEU A 363 -0.10 0.37 19.51
C LEU A 363 0.38 -0.99 18.96
N VAL A 364 -0.43 -1.64 18.11
CA VAL A 364 -0.07 -2.92 17.47
C VAL A 364 1.14 -2.76 16.56
N ILE A 365 1.18 -1.69 15.77
CA ILE A 365 2.29 -1.35 14.87
C ILE A 365 3.56 -1.09 15.69
N ALA A 366 3.49 -0.21 16.70
CA ALA A 366 4.64 0.13 17.52
C ALA A 366 5.23 -1.10 18.23
N ARG A 367 4.39 -1.95 18.81
CA ARG A 367 4.83 -3.20 19.44
C ARG A 367 5.49 -4.14 18.43
N ASN A 368 4.86 -4.37 17.27
CA ASN A 368 5.43 -5.22 16.23
C ASN A 368 6.76 -4.69 15.69
N LEU A 369 6.90 -3.37 15.54
CA LEU A 369 8.16 -2.76 15.12
C LEU A 369 9.27 -3.02 16.13
N LEU A 370 8.98 -2.93 17.43
CA LEU A 370 9.96 -3.23 18.48
C LEU A 370 10.31 -4.72 18.55
N GLU A 371 9.31 -5.60 18.42
CA GLU A 371 9.53 -7.07 18.39
C GLU A 371 10.38 -7.48 17.18
N ARG A 372 10.09 -6.94 16.00
CA ARG A 372 10.80 -7.25 14.76
C ARG A 372 12.13 -6.49 14.61
N TYR A 373 12.41 -5.52 15.48
CA TYR A 373 13.63 -4.71 15.42
C TYR A 373 14.85 -5.60 15.69
N GLY A 374 15.66 -5.83 14.65
CA GLY A 374 16.83 -6.69 14.71
C GLY A 374 16.60 -8.13 14.20
N GLU A 375 15.35 -8.55 13.98
CA GLU A 375 15.03 -9.87 13.36
C GLU A 375 14.98 -9.78 11.83
N GLN A 376 14.52 -8.65 11.29
CA GLN A 376 14.46 -8.37 9.85
C GLN A 376 15.26 -7.11 9.57
N PRO A 377 16.29 -7.17 8.70
CA PRO A 377 17.06 -6.00 8.42
C PRO A 377 16.19 -5.04 7.56
N GLY A 378 15.95 -3.82 8.07
CA GLY A 378 14.97 -2.87 7.53
C GLY A 378 13.53 -3.23 7.91
N ALA A 379 13.06 -2.78 9.07
CA ALA A 379 11.82 -3.22 9.73
C ALA A 379 10.50 -3.03 8.94
N LEU A 380 10.55 -2.43 7.75
CA LEU A 380 9.38 -2.12 6.91
C LEU A 380 9.40 -2.79 5.54
N THR A 381 10.48 -3.49 5.17
CA THR A 381 10.63 -4.03 3.81
C THR A 381 10.81 -5.54 3.87
N SER A 382 9.74 -6.28 3.58
CA SER A 382 9.83 -7.74 3.43
C SER A 382 10.68 -8.07 2.19
N LEU A 383 11.73 -8.86 2.39
CA LEU A 383 12.51 -9.47 1.30
C LEU A 383 11.93 -10.84 0.89
N GLU A 384 10.85 -11.28 1.52
CA GLU A 384 10.19 -12.55 1.24
C GLU A 384 9.43 -12.47 -0.09
N GLY A 385 9.59 -13.50 -0.92
CA GLY A 385 9.05 -13.54 -2.30
C GLY A 385 9.94 -12.89 -3.36
N LEU A 386 11.07 -12.27 -3.01
CA LEU A 386 12.09 -11.88 -4.00
C LEU A 386 12.89 -13.10 -4.47
N PRO A 387 13.29 -13.15 -5.75
CA PRO A 387 14.31 -14.10 -6.22
C PRO A 387 15.56 -14.06 -5.33
N ASP A 388 16.11 -15.23 -5.00
CA ASP A 388 17.22 -15.36 -4.05
C ASP A 388 18.42 -14.48 -4.40
N GLU A 389 18.76 -14.38 -5.69
CA GLU A 389 19.85 -13.52 -6.18
C GLU A 389 19.65 -12.05 -5.80
N ARG A 390 18.42 -11.54 -5.95
CA ARG A 390 18.09 -10.14 -5.61
C ARG A 390 18.12 -9.91 -4.12
N LYS A 391 17.59 -10.87 -3.36
CA LYS A 391 17.65 -10.85 -1.90
C LYS A 391 19.10 -10.81 -1.42
N GLN A 392 19.96 -11.67 -1.97
CA GLN A 392 21.40 -11.69 -1.65
C GLN A 392 22.09 -10.37 -2.00
N MET A 393 21.78 -9.77 -3.15
CA MET A 393 22.33 -8.47 -3.55
C MET A 393 21.97 -7.36 -2.55
N ILE A 394 20.72 -7.28 -2.12
CA ILE A 394 20.25 -6.26 -1.16
C ILE A 394 20.91 -6.48 0.22
N LEU A 395 21.02 -7.74 0.65
CA LEU A 395 21.71 -8.09 1.89
C LEU A 395 23.22 -7.78 1.81
N ALA A 396 23.86 -8.00 0.67
CA ALA A 396 25.26 -7.65 0.43
C ALA A 396 25.46 -6.13 0.48
N ALA A 397 24.61 -5.34 -0.19
CA ALA A 397 24.64 -3.88 -0.14
C ALA A 397 24.47 -3.37 1.30
N ARG A 398 23.54 -3.95 2.07
CA ARG A 398 23.36 -3.64 3.48
C ARG A 398 24.59 -3.95 4.33
N GLN A 399 25.13 -5.16 4.19
CA GLN A 399 26.30 -5.59 4.95
C GLN A 399 27.51 -4.70 4.61
N PHE A 400 27.68 -4.34 3.35
CA PHE A 400 28.68 -3.38 2.89
C PHE A 400 28.48 -2.02 3.56
N VAL A 401 27.25 -1.49 3.56
CA VAL A 401 26.92 -0.22 4.21
C VAL A 401 27.27 -0.24 5.70
N GLU A 402 26.85 -1.28 6.42
CA GLU A 402 27.08 -1.40 7.85
C GLU A 402 28.56 -1.52 8.21
N LYS A 403 29.31 -2.31 7.44
CA LYS A 403 30.71 -2.65 7.77
C LYS A 403 31.71 -1.64 7.22
N GLN A 404 31.43 -0.98 6.10
CA GLN A 404 32.40 -0.18 5.37
C GLN A 404 31.98 1.29 5.22
N VAL A 405 30.68 1.59 5.11
CA VAL A 405 30.21 2.97 4.88
C VAL A 405 29.95 3.70 6.20
N VAL A 406 29.10 3.14 7.07
CA VAL A 406 28.69 3.76 8.34
C VAL A 406 29.88 4.16 9.22
N PRO A 407 30.94 3.32 9.39
CA PRO A 407 32.05 3.66 10.28
C PRO A 407 32.83 4.92 9.87
N VAL A 408 32.89 5.24 8.57
CA VAL A 408 33.72 6.35 8.04
C VAL A 408 32.92 7.56 7.58
N ALA A 409 31.60 7.43 7.40
CA ALA A 409 30.73 8.46 6.85
C ALA A 409 30.84 9.79 7.63
N ARG A 410 30.69 9.75 8.95
CA ARG A 410 30.70 10.95 9.81
C ARG A 410 32.00 11.75 9.72
N GLU A 411 33.14 11.05 9.70
CA GLU A 411 34.45 11.69 9.62
C GLU A 411 34.68 12.28 8.22
N SER A 412 34.29 11.52 7.19
CA SER A 412 34.41 11.94 5.80
C SER A 412 33.56 13.18 5.49
N GLU A 413 32.33 13.25 6.00
CA GLU A 413 31.47 14.43 5.89
C GLU A 413 32.05 15.66 6.59
N ARG A 414 32.61 15.48 7.79
CA ARG A 414 33.29 16.58 8.53
C ARG A 414 34.48 17.10 7.76
N ALA A 415 35.28 16.20 7.19
CA ALA A 415 36.46 16.52 6.42
C ALA A 415 36.15 16.94 4.96
N ARG A 416 34.87 16.94 4.55
CA ARG A 416 34.44 17.19 3.17
C ARG A 416 35.18 16.30 2.15
N ARG A 417 35.46 15.04 2.52
CA ARG A 417 36.21 14.09 1.69
C ARG A 417 35.29 13.34 0.73
N TYR A 418 35.73 13.20 -0.52
CA TYR A 418 35.11 12.30 -1.49
C TYR A 418 35.45 10.84 -1.17
N PRO A 419 34.47 9.91 -1.19
CA PRO A 419 34.67 8.52 -0.79
C PRO A 419 35.21 7.64 -1.91
N ALA A 420 36.41 7.92 -2.43
CA ALA A 420 36.98 7.23 -3.59
C ALA A 420 37.03 5.70 -3.42
N GLU A 421 37.61 5.21 -2.33
CA GLU A 421 37.78 3.76 -2.06
C GLU A 421 36.44 3.03 -1.94
N ILE A 422 35.42 3.66 -1.34
CA ILE A 422 34.08 3.10 -1.23
C ILE A 422 33.42 3.05 -2.62
N VAL A 423 33.57 4.08 -3.44
CA VAL A 423 33.02 4.13 -4.81
C VAL A 423 33.67 3.06 -5.69
N GLU A 424 34.97 2.83 -5.56
CA GLU A 424 35.66 1.73 -6.24
C GLU A 424 35.10 0.36 -5.83
N THR A 425 34.94 0.14 -4.51
CA THR A 425 34.35 -1.10 -3.99
C THR A 425 32.91 -1.33 -4.49
N LEU A 426 32.13 -0.26 -4.68
CA LEU A 426 30.80 -0.35 -5.28
C LEU A 426 30.83 -0.77 -6.75
N GLY A 427 31.89 -0.41 -7.48
CA GLY A 427 32.17 -0.91 -8.83
C GLY A 427 32.44 -2.41 -8.83
N ASP A 428 33.31 -2.87 -7.93
CA ASP A 428 33.64 -4.29 -7.76
C ASP A 428 32.42 -5.16 -7.37
N LEU A 429 31.53 -4.61 -6.56
CA LEU A 429 30.26 -5.26 -6.19
C LEU A 429 29.21 -5.24 -7.32
N GLY A 430 29.50 -4.57 -8.45
CA GLY A 430 28.58 -4.43 -9.59
C GLY A 430 27.43 -3.45 -9.36
N ILE A 431 27.42 -2.72 -8.23
CA ILE A 431 26.35 -1.77 -7.87
C ILE A 431 26.33 -0.58 -8.83
N LEU A 432 27.50 -0.13 -9.31
CA LEU A 432 27.58 0.91 -10.35
C LEU A 432 27.05 0.43 -11.72
N GLY A 433 26.96 -0.88 -11.93
CA GLY A 433 26.34 -1.52 -13.09
C GLY A 433 24.93 -2.07 -12.83
N ALA A 434 24.30 -1.73 -11.70
CA ALA A 434 23.09 -2.41 -11.21
C ALA A 434 21.98 -2.51 -12.26
N ILE A 435 21.64 -1.41 -12.93
CA ILE A 435 20.56 -1.35 -13.93
C ILE A 435 21.08 -1.31 -15.38
N VAL A 436 22.38 -1.52 -15.58
CA VAL A 436 22.97 -1.65 -16.91
C VAL A 436 22.64 -3.05 -17.46
N PRO A 437 22.22 -3.18 -18.74
CA PRO A 437 21.90 -4.49 -19.30
C PRO A 437 23.08 -5.48 -19.27
N PRO A 438 22.84 -6.78 -19.04
CA PRO A 438 23.90 -7.78 -18.95
C PRO A 438 24.79 -7.89 -20.19
N GLU A 439 24.25 -7.66 -21.39
CA GLU A 439 25.03 -7.63 -22.64
C GLU A 439 26.07 -6.51 -22.69
N HIS A 440 25.98 -5.55 -21.77
CA HIS A 440 26.92 -4.46 -21.59
C HIS A 440 27.74 -4.57 -20.29
N GLY A 441 27.71 -5.73 -19.62
CA GLY A 441 28.50 -6.00 -18.42
C GLY A 441 27.87 -5.50 -17.11
N GLY A 442 26.59 -5.13 -17.12
CA GLY A 442 25.83 -4.80 -15.91
C GLY A 442 25.08 -5.98 -15.32
N LEU A 443 24.33 -5.73 -14.25
CA LEU A 443 23.54 -6.75 -13.54
C LEU A 443 22.10 -6.88 -14.06
N GLY A 444 21.61 -5.92 -14.84
CA GLY A 444 20.25 -5.94 -15.38
C GLY A 444 19.14 -5.95 -14.32
N LEU A 445 19.41 -5.42 -13.13
CA LEU A 445 18.45 -5.38 -12.03
C LEU A 445 17.26 -4.47 -12.39
N ASP A 446 16.09 -4.80 -11.84
CA ASP A 446 14.93 -3.94 -12.00
C ASP A 446 14.97 -2.74 -11.05
N PHE A 447 14.12 -1.75 -11.34
CA PHE A 447 14.04 -0.52 -10.56
C PHE A 447 13.58 -0.71 -9.12
N THR A 448 12.92 -1.82 -8.80
CA THR A 448 12.54 -2.13 -7.41
C THR A 448 13.79 -2.52 -6.63
N THR A 449 14.59 -3.43 -7.16
CA THR A 449 15.87 -3.83 -6.55
C THR A 449 16.85 -2.65 -6.47
N TYR A 450 16.94 -1.82 -7.51
CA TYR A 450 17.74 -0.59 -7.48
C TYR A 450 17.29 0.38 -6.38
N ALA A 451 15.99 0.63 -6.23
CA ALA A 451 15.48 1.50 -5.16
C ALA A 451 15.88 0.97 -3.77
N MET A 452 15.77 -0.34 -3.55
CA MET A 452 16.15 -0.97 -2.28
C MET A 452 17.67 -0.87 -2.02
N ILE A 453 18.51 -1.00 -3.04
CA ILE A 453 19.97 -0.79 -2.90
C ILE A 453 20.25 0.68 -2.56
N LEU A 454 19.60 1.63 -3.23
CA LEU A 454 19.76 3.05 -2.91
C LEU A 454 19.29 3.41 -1.50
N GLU A 455 18.20 2.81 -1.02
CA GLU A 455 17.74 2.95 0.37
C GLU A 455 18.83 2.52 1.36
N GLU A 456 19.49 1.38 1.10
CA GLU A 456 20.61 0.93 1.93
C GLU A 456 21.79 1.90 1.89
N LEU A 457 22.19 2.37 0.71
CA LEU A 457 23.28 3.33 0.58
C LEU A 457 22.95 4.65 1.30
N ALA A 458 21.72 5.15 1.16
CA ALA A 458 21.26 6.38 1.78
C ALA A 458 21.18 6.26 3.31
N ARG A 459 20.84 5.08 3.83
CA ARG A 459 20.88 4.77 5.28
C ARG A 459 22.30 4.89 5.84
N GLY A 460 23.31 4.55 5.04
CA GLY A 460 24.71 4.69 5.41
C GLY A 460 25.21 6.12 5.28
N TRP A 461 25.08 6.70 4.08
CA TRP A 461 25.60 8.01 3.75
C TRP A 461 24.95 8.60 2.49
N THR A 462 24.27 9.75 2.64
CA THR A 462 23.58 10.45 1.55
C THR A 462 24.47 10.80 0.36
N THR A 463 25.71 11.28 0.59
CA THR A 463 26.66 11.60 -0.50
C THR A 463 26.93 10.37 -1.37
N LEU A 464 27.06 9.18 -0.77
CA LEU A 464 27.31 7.95 -1.51
C LEU A 464 26.10 7.56 -2.37
N ALA A 465 24.90 7.63 -1.80
CA ALA A 465 23.67 7.36 -2.55
C ALA A 465 23.48 8.33 -3.73
N ALA A 466 23.81 9.61 -3.55
CA ALA A 466 23.75 10.62 -4.62
C ALA A 466 24.71 10.27 -5.77
N ILE A 467 25.97 9.93 -5.47
CA ILE A 467 26.97 9.51 -6.48
C ILE A 467 26.46 8.34 -7.32
N VAL A 468 25.95 7.29 -6.65
CA VAL A 468 25.44 6.08 -7.32
C VAL A 468 24.19 6.39 -8.14
N SER A 469 23.26 7.19 -7.60
CA SER A 469 22.03 7.59 -8.29
C SER A 469 22.33 8.38 -9.56
N ASP A 470 23.23 9.37 -9.50
CA ASP A 470 23.61 10.18 -10.65
C ASP A 470 24.32 9.34 -11.72
N HIS A 471 25.27 8.50 -11.30
CA HIS A 471 25.96 7.58 -12.20
C HIS A 471 24.96 6.69 -12.95
N LEU A 472 24.06 6.02 -12.23
CA LEU A 472 23.09 5.09 -12.80
C LEU A 472 22.04 5.80 -13.64
N THR A 473 21.73 7.07 -13.35
CA THR A 473 20.89 7.91 -14.22
C THR A 473 21.52 8.08 -15.59
N VAL A 474 22.82 8.44 -15.66
CA VAL A 474 23.54 8.57 -16.94
C VAL A 474 23.67 7.23 -17.65
N ALA A 475 23.93 6.15 -16.91
CA ALA A 475 24.03 4.80 -17.47
C ALA A 475 22.68 4.36 -18.08
N HIS A 476 21.58 4.60 -17.38
CA HIS A 476 20.23 4.30 -17.86
C HIS A 476 19.86 5.12 -19.10
N LEU A 477 20.14 6.43 -19.10
CA LEU A 477 19.94 7.29 -20.28
C LEU A 477 20.73 6.79 -21.50
N THR A 478 21.97 6.35 -21.27
CA THR A 478 22.83 5.80 -22.32
C THR A 478 22.31 4.45 -22.83
N ALA A 479 21.89 3.55 -21.96
CA ALA A 479 21.31 2.27 -22.33
C ALA A 479 20.02 2.44 -23.13
N ARG A 480 19.14 3.34 -22.68
CA ARG A 480 17.81 3.51 -23.27
C ARG A 480 17.82 4.31 -24.57
N SER A 481 18.60 5.39 -24.62
CA SER A 481 18.52 6.39 -25.68
C SER A 481 19.82 6.58 -26.46
N GLY A 482 20.88 5.87 -26.10
CA GLY A 482 22.16 5.88 -26.80
C GLY A 482 22.09 5.23 -28.19
N THR A 483 23.04 5.58 -29.04
CA THR A 483 23.34 4.80 -30.25
C THR A 483 23.95 3.45 -29.89
N ALA A 484 23.93 2.50 -30.83
CA ALA A 484 24.62 1.21 -30.64
C ALA A 484 26.11 1.40 -30.32
N GLU A 485 26.76 2.36 -30.97
CA GLU A 485 28.17 2.68 -30.72
C GLU A 485 28.39 3.28 -29.32
N GLN A 486 27.56 4.23 -28.90
CA GLN A 486 27.62 4.79 -27.54
C GLN A 486 27.41 3.71 -26.47
N ARG A 487 26.43 2.82 -26.65
CA ARG A 487 26.19 1.70 -25.72
C ARG A 487 27.40 0.79 -25.62
N LYS A 488 27.93 0.34 -26.76
CA LYS A 488 29.08 -0.58 -26.84
C LYS A 488 30.33 0.03 -26.21
N ARG A 489 30.56 1.33 -26.40
CA ARG A 489 31.75 2.04 -25.92
C ARG A 489 31.66 2.42 -24.45
N LEU A 490 30.51 2.92 -23.99
CA LEU A 490 30.39 3.59 -22.70
C LEU A 490 29.91 2.66 -21.58
N LEU A 491 28.86 1.87 -21.83
CA LEU A 491 28.20 1.10 -20.76
C LEU A 491 29.11 0.09 -20.05
N PRO A 492 30.02 -0.64 -20.73
CA PRO A 492 30.93 -1.54 -20.02
C PRO A 492 31.87 -0.82 -19.04
N ALA A 493 32.36 0.36 -19.41
CA ALA A 493 33.22 1.17 -18.54
C ALA A 493 32.41 1.81 -17.39
N MET A 494 31.17 2.21 -17.65
CA MET A 494 30.27 2.70 -16.60
C MET A 494 29.93 1.58 -15.60
N ALA A 495 29.60 0.38 -16.07
CA ALA A 495 29.22 -0.74 -15.21
C ALA A 495 30.33 -1.15 -14.22
N ARG A 496 31.60 -1.02 -14.62
CA ARG A 496 32.77 -1.27 -13.75
C ARG A 496 33.15 -0.09 -12.85
N GLY A 497 32.58 1.10 -13.10
CA GLY A 497 32.98 2.33 -12.41
C GLY A 497 34.18 3.08 -13.02
N ASP A 498 34.83 2.53 -14.05
CA ASP A 498 35.94 3.19 -14.78
C ASP A 498 35.53 4.54 -15.39
N LEU A 499 34.24 4.67 -15.74
CA LEU A 499 33.67 5.88 -16.33
C LEU A 499 32.49 6.37 -15.48
N MET A 500 32.75 7.29 -14.55
CA MET A 500 31.71 7.86 -13.71
C MET A 500 30.84 8.87 -14.47
N GLY A 501 29.52 8.63 -14.48
CA GLY A 501 28.53 9.53 -15.06
C GLY A 501 28.06 10.61 -14.07
N CYS A 502 27.84 11.83 -14.57
CA CYS A 502 27.21 12.94 -13.87
C CYS A 502 25.98 13.45 -14.63
N ALA A 503 24.83 13.54 -13.95
CA ALA A 503 23.61 14.08 -14.52
C ALA A 503 23.60 15.61 -14.40
N ALA A 504 23.69 16.31 -15.53
CA ALA A 504 23.72 17.77 -15.58
C ALA A 504 22.48 18.27 -16.35
N LEU A 505 21.32 18.12 -15.70
CA LEU A 505 20.00 18.23 -16.36
C LEU A 505 19.29 19.57 -16.11
N ALA A 506 19.87 20.46 -15.32
CA ALA A 506 19.36 21.79 -15.03
C ALA A 506 20.13 22.88 -15.80
N GLY A 507 19.66 24.13 -15.76
CA GLY A 507 20.39 25.29 -16.27
C GLY A 507 19.98 25.78 -17.67
N THR A 508 20.81 26.66 -18.24
CA THR A 508 20.49 27.45 -19.44
C THR A 508 21.32 27.06 -20.67
N VAL A 509 21.58 25.77 -20.84
CA VAL A 509 22.40 25.28 -21.95
C VAL A 509 21.60 25.31 -23.26
N THR A 510 22.24 25.85 -24.30
CA THR A 510 21.75 25.85 -25.67
C THR A 510 22.61 24.94 -26.53
N ALA A 511 21.98 24.27 -27.51
CA ALA A 511 22.66 23.42 -28.47
C ALA A 511 22.29 23.85 -29.89
N ARG A 512 23.29 24.34 -30.63
CA ARG A 512 23.14 24.73 -32.04
C ARG A 512 23.75 23.69 -32.97
N ARG A 513 23.16 23.51 -34.14
CA ARG A 513 23.69 22.56 -35.13
C ARG A 513 24.91 23.13 -35.86
N ALA A 514 25.98 22.33 -35.99
CA ALA A 514 27.20 22.68 -36.72
C ALA A 514 27.61 21.53 -37.66
N GLY A 515 27.01 21.49 -38.85
CA GLY A 515 27.19 20.38 -39.78
C GLY A 515 26.54 19.09 -39.24
N ARG A 516 27.35 18.03 -39.08
CA ARG A 516 26.92 16.76 -38.46
C ARG A 516 26.98 16.77 -36.92
N ASP A 517 27.61 17.79 -36.34
CA ASP A 517 27.84 17.90 -34.90
C ASP A 517 26.90 18.93 -34.25
N TRP A 518 26.93 18.96 -32.93
CA TRP A 518 26.29 19.99 -32.11
C TRP A 518 27.33 20.84 -31.39
N VAL A 519 26.99 22.09 -31.14
CA VAL A 519 27.81 23.02 -30.34
C VAL A 519 26.99 23.48 -29.15
N LEU A 520 27.44 23.14 -27.95
CA LEU A 520 26.78 23.45 -26.69
C LEU A 520 27.42 24.68 -26.04
N SER A 521 26.58 25.58 -25.55
CA SER A 521 26.98 26.78 -24.82
C SER A 521 26.01 27.10 -23.69
N GLY A 522 26.53 27.47 -22.53
CA GLY A 522 25.74 27.88 -21.36
C GLY A 522 26.39 27.49 -20.04
N THR A 523 25.65 27.68 -18.95
CA THR A 523 26.09 27.32 -17.60
C THR A 523 25.03 26.46 -16.92
N ILE A 524 25.51 25.48 -16.17
CA ILE A 524 24.71 24.65 -15.28
C ILE A 524 25.17 24.97 -13.85
N PRO A 525 24.30 25.53 -12.99
CA PRO A 525 24.73 26.17 -11.74
C PRO A 525 25.15 25.19 -10.64
N ALA A 526 24.62 23.98 -10.64
CA ALA A 526 24.98 22.97 -9.64
C ALA A 526 24.92 21.60 -10.30
N VAL A 527 26.09 20.97 -10.42
CA VAL A 527 26.23 19.59 -10.87
C VAL A 527 26.98 18.82 -9.81
N ASP A 528 26.26 17.91 -9.17
CA ASP A 528 26.78 17.04 -8.14
C ASP A 528 27.80 16.07 -8.74
N ASN A 529 28.82 15.73 -7.94
CA ASN A 529 29.93 14.87 -8.33
C ASN A 529 30.75 15.35 -9.56
N ALA A 530 30.55 16.59 -10.02
CA ALA A 530 31.15 17.10 -11.25
C ALA A 530 32.69 17.06 -11.25
N SER A 531 33.33 17.24 -10.09
CA SER A 531 34.79 17.16 -9.97
C SER A 531 35.35 15.77 -10.26
N HIS A 532 34.55 14.71 -10.06
CA HIS A 532 34.96 13.30 -10.22
C HIS A 532 34.25 12.61 -11.39
N GLY A 533 33.29 13.29 -12.04
CA GLY A 533 32.60 12.82 -13.23
C GLY A 533 33.50 12.81 -14.46
N ALA A 534 33.49 11.68 -15.18
CA ALA A 534 34.20 11.51 -16.46
C ALA A 534 33.28 11.74 -17.67
N LEU A 535 31.96 11.56 -17.50
CA LEU A 535 30.95 11.71 -18.55
C LEU A 535 29.75 12.50 -18.03
N PHE A 536 29.36 13.57 -18.73
CA PHE A 536 28.22 14.42 -18.36
C PHE A 536 27.04 14.14 -19.29
N ALA A 537 25.86 13.87 -18.73
CA ALA A 537 24.59 13.92 -19.46
C ALA A 537 24.00 15.32 -19.34
N ILE A 538 24.09 16.11 -20.41
CA ILE A 538 23.72 17.52 -20.43
C ILE A 538 22.39 17.72 -21.16
N LEU A 539 21.40 18.25 -20.46
CA LEU A 539 20.15 18.70 -21.08
C LEU A 539 20.35 20.09 -21.70
N ALA A 540 20.06 20.25 -22.98
CA ALA A 540 20.19 21.52 -23.69
C ALA A 540 18.98 21.82 -24.58
N ARG A 541 18.62 23.09 -24.67
CA ARG A 541 17.59 23.60 -25.59
C ARG A 541 18.16 23.73 -27.00
N THR A 542 17.51 23.10 -27.97
CA THR A 542 17.89 23.17 -29.38
C THR A 542 17.24 24.35 -30.10
N ASP A 543 17.78 24.73 -31.25
CA ASP A 543 17.28 25.82 -32.12
C ASP A 543 15.78 25.69 -32.52
N ARG A 544 15.17 24.51 -32.36
CA ARG A 544 13.74 24.24 -32.63
C ARG A 544 12.86 24.26 -31.38
N GLU A 545 13.32 24.88 -30.29
CA GLU A 545 12.66 24.93 -28.98
C GLU A 545 12.34 23.56 -28.35
N ARG A 546 13.06 22.51 -28.78
CA ARG A 546 12.99 21.18 -28.17
C ARG A 546 14.21 20.96 -27.28
N SER A 547 14.05 20.32 -26.14
CA SER A 547 15.18 19.87 -25.32
C SER A 547 15.74 18.56 -25.83
N ALA A 548 17.07 18.42 -25.83
CA ALA A 548 17.79 17.20 -26.15
C ALA A 548 18.89 16.95 -25.13
N CYS A 549 19.24 15.68 -24.90
CA CYS A 549 20.30 15.30 -23.97
C CYS A 549 21.57 14.91 -24.74
N PHE A 550 22.72 15.36 -24.25
CA PHE A 550 24.03 15.18 -24.88
C PHE A 550 24.99 14.54 -23.90
N LEU A 551 25.73 13.52 -24.35
CA LEU A 551 26.82 12.95 -23.59
C LEU A 551 28.10 13.72 -23.92
N VAL A 552 28.73 14.32 -22.90
CA VAL A 552 29.92 15.15 -23.03
C VAL A 552 31.00 14.63 -22.10
N GLU A 553 32.16 14.27 -22.66
CA GLU A 553 33.30 13.80 -21.85
C GLU A 553 33.93 14.97 -21.08
N ARG A 554 34.46 14.68 -19.89
CA ARG A 554 35.05 15.65 -18.97
C ARG A 554 36.13 16.53 -19.60
N ASN A 555 36.92 15.95 -20.50
CA ASN A 555 38.04 16.59 -21.19
C ASN A 555 37.61 17.28 -22.50
N ALA A 556 36.31 17.36 -22.81
CA ALA A 556 35.82 18.02 -24.01
C ALA A 556 36.24 19.49 -24.04
N LYS A 557 36.85 19.92 -25.16
CA LYS A 557 37.33 21.28 -25.33
C LYS A 557 36.19 22.29 -25.14
N GLY A 558 36.36 23.20 -24.18
CA GLY A 558 35.37 24.24 -23.85
C GLY A 558 34.47 23.92 -22.66
N LEU A 559 34.61 22.74 -22.04
CA LEU A 559 33.98 22.42 -20.75
C LEU A 559 34.95 22.79 -19.61
N THR A 560 34.47 23.57 -18.65
CA THR A 560 35.23 23.94 -17.43
C THR A 560 34.34 23.88 -16.20
N LEU A 561 34.93 23.70 -15.00
CA LEU A 561 34.19 23.80 -13.73
C LEU A 561 34.64 25.00 -12.91
N SER A 562 33.74 25.47 -12.05
CA SER A 562 34.11 26.25 -10.87
C SER A 562 34.88 25.40 -9.85
N ALA A 563 35.41 26.04 -8.81
CA ALA A 563 35.73 25.35 -7.56
C ALA A 563 34.46 24.68 -6.98
N PRO A 564 34.60 23.61 -6.20
CA PRO A 564 33.47 23.02 -5.48
C PRO A 564 32.71 24.05 -4.66
N LEU A 565 31.38 24.05 -4.79
CA LEU A 565 30.47 24.91 -4.05
C LEU A 565 30.35 24.41 -2.59
N ASP A 566 30.18 25.35 -1.66
CA ASP A 566 29.85 25.02 -0.28
C ASP A 566 28.38 24.57 -0.18
N THR A 567 28.16 23.30 0.16
CA THR A 567 26.82 22.70 0.29
C THR A 567 26.51 22.24 1.71
N LEU A 568 25.24 22.33 2.10
CA LEU A 568 24.72 21.69 3.31
C LEU A 568 24.11 20.34 2.94
N GLY A 569 24.51 19.26 3.61
CA GLY A 569 23.97 17.91 3.39
C GLY A 569 24.61 17.10 2.24
N ALA A 570 25.55 17.69 1.47
CA ALA A 570 26.25 17.04 0.35
C ALA A 570 27.78 17.24 0.42
N ARG A 571 28.34 17.24 1.64
CA ARG A 571 29.79 17.45 1.83
C ARG A 571 30.57 16.30 1.22
N GLY A 572 31.66 16.63 0.52
CA GLY A 572 32.46 15.66 -0.22
C GLY A 572 31.91 15.26 -1.60
N LEU A 573 30.68 15.68 -1.96
CA LEU A 573 30.10 15.45 -3.29
C LEU A 573 30.77 16.33 -4.36
N HIS A 574 31.45 17.41 -3.96
CA HIS A 574 32.17 18.34 -4.84
C HIS A 574 31.30 18.86 -5.99
N THR A 575 30.11 19.35 -5.64
CA THR A 575 29.18 20.05 -6.54
C THR A 575 29.86 21.25 -7.18
N CYS A 576 29.79 21.40 -8.50
CA CYS A 576 30.40 22.53 -9.21
C CYS A 576 29.41 23.17 -10.19
N GLU A 577 29.68 24.43 -10.56
CA GLU A 577 29.14 24.99 -11.79
C GLU A 577 29.84 24.33 -12.99
N VAL A 578 29.08 23.95 -14.01
CA VAL A 578 29.62 23.47 -15.30
C VAL A 578 29.41 24.56 -16.34
N HIS A 579 30.51 25.03 -16.94
CA HIS A 579 30.49 26.01 -18.01
C HIS A 579 30.82 25.35 -19.34
N LEU A 580 30.01 25.65 -20.36
CA LEU A 580 30.16 25.16 -21.72
C LEU A 580 30.40 26.36 -22.63
N LYS A 581 31.59 26.42 -23.25
CA LYS A 581 31.97 27.47 -24.19
C LYS A 581 32.22 26.87 -25.57
N GLY A 582 31.14 26.64 -26.31
CA GLY A 582 31.21 26.12 -27.67
C GLY A 582 31.69 24.67 -27.74
N VAL A 583 31.27 23.83 -26.79
CA VAL A 583 31.65 22.42 -26.71
C VAL A 583 31.05 21.66 -27.89
N ARG A 584 31.89 21.02 -28.70
CA ARG A 584 31.46 20.29 -29.89
C ARG A 584 31.20 18.81 -29.55
N VAL A 585 30.02 18.30 -29.90
CA VAL A 585 29.59 16.92 -29.61
C VAL A 585 29.16 16.20 -30.91
N PRO A 586 29.62 14.97 -31.18
CA PRO A 586 29.26 14.23 -32.41
C PRO A 586 27.76 13.91 -32.47
N GLY A 587 27.15 14.02 -33.66
CA GLY A 587 25.74 13.66 -33.86
C GLY A 587 25.56 12.14 -33.96
N PRO A 588 24.81 11.48 -33.06
CA PRO A 588 23.50 11.94 -32.57
C PRO A 588 23.47 12.33 -31.09
N ALA A 589 22.60 13.30 -30.76
CA ALA A 589 22.13 13.48 -29.40
C ALA A 589 21.48 12.18 -28.89
N LEU A 590 21.48 11.94 -27.58
CA LEU A 590 20.56 10.96 -27.00
C LEU A 590 19.16 11.44 -27.39
N ALA A 591 18.46 10.67 -28.22
CA ALA A 591 17.23 11.13 -28.86
C ALA A 591 16.26 11.70 -27.81
N ALA A 592 15.51 12.73 -28.21
CA ALA A 592 14.42 13.32 -27.44
C ALA A 592 13.24 12.33 -27.35
N ASP A 593 13.46 11.20 -26.70
CA ASP A 593 12.41 10.28 -26.32
C ASP A 593 11.54 10.96 -25.25
N GLY A 594 10.24 10.69 -25.29
CA GLY A 594 9.24 11.32 -24.43
C GLY A 594 9.56 11.22 -22.94
N ALA A 595 10.36 10.24 -22.51
CA ALA A 595 10.77 10.09 -21.11
C ALA A 595 11.91 11.02 -20.66
N VAL A 596 12.87 11.35 -21.54
CA VAL A 596 13.92 12.34 -21.22
C VAL A 596 13.30 13.74 -21.14
N LEU A 597 12.32 14.01 -22.01
CA LEU A 597 11.48 15.20 -21.94
C LEU A 597 10.53 15.21 -20.73
N ALA A 598 10.10 14.05 -20.23
CA ALA A 598 9.29 13.98 -19.00
C ALA A 598 10.10 14.37 -17.77
N LEU A 599 11.37 13.95 -17.68
CA LEU A 599 12.31 14.41 -16.63
C LEU A 599 12.55 15.92 -16.68
N ALA A 600 12.71 16.48 -17.88
CA ALA A 600 12.83 17.93 -18.09
C ALA A 600 11.54 18.73 -17.77
N ARG A 601 10.36 18.10 -17.93
CA ARG A 601 9.04 18.70 -17.66
C ARG A 601 8.59 18.60 -16.20
N LEU A 602 9.24 17.77 -15.38
CA LEU A 602 8.96 17.61 -13.95
C LEU A 602 9.44 18.78 -13.07
N GLY A 603 9.79 19.92 -13.66
CA GLY A 603 10.06 21.15 -12.89
C GLY A 603 11.45 21.24 -12.26
N ILE A 604 12.41 20.39 -12.64
CA ILE A 604 13.82 20.51 -12.23
C ILE A 604 14.50 21.76 -12.87
N ALA A 605 13.77 22.50 -13.72
CA ALA A 605 14.18 23.75 -14.34
C ALA A 605 13.44 25.00 -13.79
N ALA A 606 12.86 24.93 -12.59
CA ALA A 606 12.30 26.10 -11.89
C ALA A 606 13.24 26.61 -10.80
#